data_AF-A0A9Y4NA46-F1
#
_entry.id   AF-A0A9Y4NA46-F1
#
_cell.length_a   1.000
_cell.length_b   1.000
_cell.length_c   1.000
_cell.angle_alpha   90.00
_cell.angle_beta   90.00
_cell.angle_gamma   90.00
#
_symmetry.space_group_name_H-M   'P 1'
#
loop_
_entity.id
_entity.type
_entity.pdbx_description
1 polymer ?
#
loop_
_entity_poly.entity_id
_entity_poly.type
_entity_poly.pdbx_seq_one_letter_code
_entity_poly.pdbx_strand_id
1 'polypeptide(L)'
;MDADSLFFSLDAVAGSGNTLSPEQRAALQSSLLVLRRSYKFRRVLFWGKVLGLKQDYFIAQGRGEDELRDRKYLYSLNCIDWFLLPPATDSTVAQVSGAARGQFVGDPSFVYERVESPRMSEDEAAQNKVNEETRLSVTVHQIDQDVSVVPRGAFIRNHHGLVHVNRSFAGLSESEAKKLDSFLHLSEAKNPKNPKPRSVLQNGELNPAMDFLDVLSDDVPKGSWSLQFESAGRVCILRSLLWLGLTFYHLPGTPQHGYVYIGDGTKHLDLPFML
;
A
#
# COMPACT_ATOMS: atom_id res chain seq x y z
N MET A 1 0.10 0.07 -8.32
CA MET A 1 -0.24 0.26 -9.76
C MET A 1 -0.09 -1.05 -10.51
N ASP A 2 -1.00 -1.40 -11.44
CA ASP A 2 -0.86 -2.64 -12.24
C ASP A 2 0.35 -2.56 -13.20
N ALA A 3 1.06 -3.67 -13.37
CA ALA A 3 2.20 -3.76 -14.28
C ALA A 3 1.82 -3.48 -15.74
N ASP A 4 0.63 -3.92 -16.18
CA ASP A 4 0.21 -3.75 -17.58
C ASP A 4 -0.12 -2.28 -17.93
N SER A 5 -0.53 -1.47 -16.95
CA SER A 5 -0.86 -0.05 -17.12
C SER A 5 0.16 0.91 -16.53
N LEU A 6 1.30 0.40 -16.04
CA LEU A 6 2.26 1.14 -15.21
C LEU A 6 2.72 2.46 -15.84
N PHE A 7 3.01 2.44 -17.14
CA PHE A 7 3.47 3.61 -17.87
C PHE A 7 2.49 4.79 -17.74
N PHE A 8 1.22 4.52 -18.03
CA PHE A 8 0.15 5.51 -17.91
C PHE A 8 -0.09 5.93 -16.45
N SER A 9 -0.09 4.96 -15.53
CA SER A 9 -0.32 5.19 -14.11
C SER A 9 0.72 6.14 -13.48
N LEU A 10 1.98 6.01 -13.88
CA LEU A 10 3.06 6.86 -13.37
C LEU A 10 2.95 8.30 -13.88
N ASP A 11 2.49 8.50 -15.11
CA ASP A 11 2.26 9.85 -15.66
C ASP A 11 1.08 10.53 -15.00
N ALA A 12 0.02 9.78 -14.66
CA ALA A 12 -1.12 10.30 -13.91
C ALA A 12 -0.74 10.82 -12.51
N VAL A 13 0.31 10.27 -11.90
CA VAL A 13 0.80 10.64 -10.56
C VAL A 13 1.99 11.61 -10.62
N ALA A 14 2.53 11.91 -11.80
CA ALA A 14 3.72 12.75 -11.96
C ALA A 14 3.58 14.16 -11.37
N GLY A 15 2.35 14.70 -11.30
CA GLY A 15 2.03 15.98 -10.66
C GLY A 15 2.36 16.04 -9.16
N SER A 16 2.52 14.89 -8.50
CA SER A 16 2.95 14.80 -7.09
C SER A 16 4.42 15.15 -6.87
N GLY A 17 5.23 15.31 -7.92
CA GLY A 17 6.66 15.61 -7.85
C GLY A 17 7.55 14.39 -7.61
N ASN A 18 6.98 13.25 -7.20
CA ASN A 18 7.71 12.01 -6.99
C ASN A 18 7.61 11.14 -8.25
N THR A 19 8.67 11.14 -9.06
CA THR A 19 8.73 10.37 -10.30
C THR A 19 9.91 9.41 -10.34
N LEU A 20 9.76 8.34 -11.13
CA LEU A 20 10.84 7.38 -11.41
C LEU A 20 11.64 7.83 -12.62
N SER A 21 12.94 7.50 -12.64
CA SER A 21 13.81 7.77 -13.79
C SER A 21 13.33 6.97 -15.01
N PRO A 22 13.59 7.45 -16.25
CA PRO A 22 13.17 6.72 -17.45
C PRO A 22 13.78 5.32 -17.54
N GLU A 23 15.01 5.14 -17.06
CA GLU A 23 15.68 3.85 -16.94
C GLU A 23 14.93 2.92 -15.98
N GLN A 24 14.59 3.40 -14.78
CA GLN A 24 13.82 2.63 -13.79
C GLN A 24 12.45 2.23 -14.36
N ARG A 25 11.78 3.15 -15.07
CA ARG A 25 10.48 2.87 -15.71
C ARG A 25 10.59 1.75 -16.74
N ALA A 26 11.59 1.80 -17.61
CA ALA A 26 11.81 0.78 -18.64
C ALA A 26 12.20 -0.59 -18.03
N ALA A 27 13.05 -0.57 -17.00
CA ALA A 27 13.44 -1.77 -16.27
C ALA A 27 12.23 -2.43 -15.58
N LEU A 28 11.41 -1.66 -14.86
CA LEU A 28 10.20 -2.15 -14.18
C LEU A 28 9.19 -2.75 -15.16
N GLN A 29 8.97 -2.10 -16.31
CA GLN A 29 8.03 -2.62 -17.31
C GLN A 29 8.42 -4.01 -17.80
N SER A 30 9.71 -4.26 -17.98
CA SER A 30 10.23 -5.55 -18.42
C SER A 30 10.26 -6.58 -17.28
N SER A 31 10.79 -6.17 -16.12
CA SER A 31 11.04 -7.08 -15.00
C SER A 31 9.76 -7.56 -14.32
N LEU A 32 8.73 -6.70 -14.18
CA LEU A 32 7.44 -7.08 -13.59
C LEU A 32 6.70 -8.11 -14.46
N LEU A 33 6.84 -8.04 -15.78
CA LEU A 33 6.29 -9.04 -16.71
C LEU A 33 6.99 -10.40 -16.57
N VAL A 34 8.32 -10.40 -16.37
CA VAL A 34 9.10 -11.62 -16.08
C VAL A 34 8.69 -12.19 -14.73
N LEU A 35 8.56 -11.35 -13.71
CA LEU A 35 8.16 -11.71 -12.35
C LEU A 35 6.76 -12.36 -12.32
N ARG A 36 5.81 -11.83 -13.11
CA ARG A 36 4.47 -12.44 -13.26
C ARG A 36 4.56 -13.89 -13.73
N ARG A 37 5.44 -14.17 -14.69
CA ARG A 37 5.62 -15.52 -15.27
C ARG A 37 6.37 -16.46 -14.34
N SER A 38 7.46 -16.00 -13.70
CA SER A 38 8.31 -16.85 -12.86
C SER A 38 7.59 -17.35 -11.60
N TYR A 39 6.84 -16.47 -10.94
CA TYR A 39 6.10 -16.80 -9.72
C TYR A 39 4.64 -17.21 -9.98
N LYS A 40 4.20 -17.24 -11.25
CA LYS A 40 2.83 -17.58 -11.66
C LYS A 40 1.75 -16.73 -10.97
N PHE A 41 2.04 -15.45 -10.75
CA PHE A 41 1.05 -14.53 -10.20
C PHE A 41 -0.04 -14.22 -11.23
N ARG A 42 -1.28 -14.04 -10.75
CA ARG A 42 -2.40 -13.62 -11.59
C ARG A 42 -2.26 -12.16 -11.97
N ARG A 43 -1.84 -11.33 -11.01
CA ARG A 43 -1.54 -9.90 -11.20
C ARG A 43 -0.27 -9.54 -10.46
N VAL A 44 0.47 -8.59 -11.04
CA VAL A 44 1.65 -8.01 -10.43
C VAL A 44 1.45 -6.50 -10.41
N LEU A 45 1.69 -5.90 -9.26
CA LEU A 45 1.57 -4.47 -9.06
C LEU A 45 2.93 -3.91 -8.66
N PHE A 46 3.27 -2.75 -9.21
CA PHE A 46 4.28 -1.91 -8.60
C PHE A 46 3.67 -1.25 -7.37
N TRP A 47 4.20 -1.55 -6.19
CA TRP A 47 3.72 -1.00 -4.92
C TRP A 47 4.30 0.38 -4.68
N GLY A 48 5.61 0.54 -4.92
CA GLY A 48 6.27 1.80 -4.64
C GLY A 48 7.78 1.71 -4.49
N LYS A 49 8.34 2.79 -3.95
CA LYS A 49 9.75 3.02 -3.69
C LYS A 49 9.93 3.49 -2.25
N VAL A 50 10.79 2.82 -1.49
CA VAL A 50 11.21 3.25 -0.16
C VAL A 50 12.60 3.88 -0.27
N LEU A 51 12.73 5.11 0.20
CA LEU A 51 13.96 5.89 0.10
C LEU A 51 14.96 5.46 1.17
N GLY A 52 16.19 5.20 0.75
CA GLY A 52 17.31 4.89 1.64
C GLY A 52 18.45 5.89 1.50
N LEU A 53 19.38 5.87 2.45
CA LEU A 53 20.53 6.78 2.46
C LEU A 53 21.55 6.47 1.34
N LYS A 54 21.83 5.19 1.10
CA LYS A 54 22.78 4.72 0.08
C LYS A 54 22.07 4.30 -1.19
N GLN A 55 21.02 3.50 -1.05
CA GLN A 55 20.24 2.95 -2.16
C GLN A 55 18.76 2.90 -1.79
N ASP A 56 17.93 2.96 -2.81
CA ASP A 56 16.48 2.92 -2.68
C ASP A 56 15.95 1.52 -2.93
N TYR A 57 14.88 1.16 -2.24
CA TYR A 57 14.19 -0.12 -2.43
C TYR A 57 12.96 0.06 -3.32
N PHE A 58 12.87 -0.74 -4.37
CA PHE A 58 11.68 -0.84 -5.21
C PHE A 58 10.88 -2.05 -4.79
N ILE A 59 9.57 -1.87 -4.58
CA ILE A 59 8.69 -2.92 -4.07
C ILE A 59 7.66 -3.28 -5.12
N ALA A 60 7.53 -4.57 -5.38
CA ALA A 60 6.48 -5.18 -6.17
C ALA A 60 5.58 -6.04 -5.29
N GLN A 61 4.30 -6.06 -5.61
CA GLN A 61 3.30 -6.91 -4.98
C GLN A 61 2.77 -7.89 -6.01
N GLY A 62 2.98 -9.19 -5.78
CA GLY A 62 2.34 -10.27 -6.53
C GLY A 62 1.03 -10.67 -5.87
N ARG A 63 -0.02 -10.88 -6.68
CA ARG A 63 -1.34 -11.33 -6.22
C ARG A 63 -1.71 -12.69 -6.84
N GLY A 64 -2.24 -13.57 -6.01
CA GLY A 64 -2.69 -14.92 -6.36
C GLY A 64 -4.14 -14.99 -6.83
N GLU A 65 -4.85 -16.02 -6.41
CA GLU A 65 -6.27 -16.19 -6.76
C GLU A 65 -7.16 -15.27 -5.94
N ASP A 66 -6.85 -15.12 -4.65
CA ASP A 66 -7.45 -14.13 -3.76
C ASP A 66 -6.65 -12.83 -3.79
N GLU A 67 -7.29 -11.76 -4.26
CA GLU A 67 -6.66 -10.42 -4.32
C GLU A 67 -6.32 -9.85 -2.94
N LEU A 68 -6.96 -10.36 -1.86
CA LEU A 68 -6.78 -9.87 -0.50
C LEU A 68 -5.79 -10.72 0.31
N ARG A 69 -5.88 -12.06 0.21
CA ARG A 69 -5.09 -12.98 1.05
C ARG A 69 -3.77 -13.41 0.42
N ASP A 70 -3.76 -13.64 -0.88
CA ASP A 70 -2.59 -14.19 -1.58
C ASP A 70 -1.64 -13.08 -2.05
N ARG A 71 -1.19 -12.23 -1.12
CA ARG A 71 -0.23 -11.16 -1.37
C ARG A 71 1.19 -11.60 -1.05
N LYS A 72 2.10 -11.44 -2.01
CA LYS A 72 3.55 -11.61 -1.80
C LYS A 72 4.27 -10.32 -2.16
N TYR A 73 5.23 -9.91 -1.35
CA TYR A 73 6.02 -8.72 -1.58
C TYR A 73 7.41 -9.11 -2.03
N LEU A 74 7.90 -8.42 -3.05
CA LEU A 74 9.26 -8.56 -3.54
C LEU A 74 9.93 -7.20 -3.52
N TYR A 75 11.22 -7.17 -3.17
CA TYR A 75 12.03 -5.97 -3.26
C TYR A 75 13.10 -6.10 -4.33
N SER A 76 13.57 -4.98 -4.84
CA SER A 76 14.67 -4.86 -5.79
C SER A 76 15.45 -3.58 -5.50
N LEU A 77 16.75 -3.59 -5.77
CA LEU A 77 17.62 -2.40 -5.70
C LEU A 77 17.88 -1.79 -7.08
N ASN A 78 17.72 -2.58 -8.15
CA ASN A 78 18.06 -2.21 -9.53
C ASN A 78 16.86 -2.29 -10.49
N CYS A 79 15.65 -2.56 -9.99
CA CYS A 79 14.43 -2.78 -10.77
C CYS A 79 14.45 -3.99 -11.71
N ILE A 80 15.44 -4.88 -11.60
CA ILE A 80 15.63 -6.03 -12.49
C ILE A 80 15.59 -7.33 -11.67
N ASP A 81 16.44 -7.41 -10.65
CA ASP A 81 16.57 -8.56 -9.77
C ASP A 81 15.63 -8.40 -8.57
N TRP A 82 14.72 -9.37 -8.41
CA TRP A 82 13.67 -9.33 -7.40
C TRP A 82 13.87 -10.42 -6.35
N PHE A 83 13.81 -10.03 -5.09
CA PHE A 83 13.98 -10.89 -3.93
C PHE A 83 12.68 -10.91 -3.12
N LEU A 84 12.29 -12.08 -2.62
CA LEU A 84 11.05 -12.24 -1.86
C LEU A 84 11.24 -11.72 -0.43
N LEU A 85 10.35 -10.82 0.02
CA LEU A 85 10.35 -10.39 1.42
C LEU A 85 9.76 -11.49 2.33
N PRO A 86 10.35 -11.73 3.51
CA PRO A 86 9.76 -12.61 4.50
C PRO A 86 8.41 -12.05 4.97
N PRO A 87 7.39 -12.88 5.24
CA PRO A 87 6.10 -12.38 5.71
C PRO A 87 6.22 -11.71 7.08
N ALA A 88 5.66 -10.52 7.23
CA ALA A 88 5.59 -9.83 8.51
C ALA A 88 4.64 -10.59 9.46
N THR A 89 5.18 -11.03 10.61
CA THR A 89 4.42 -11.65 11.70
C THR A 89 4.31 -10.66 12.85
N ASP A 90 3.25 -10.72 13.66
CA ASP A 90 3.04 -9.80 14.81
C ASP A 90 4.25 -9.68 15.74
N SER A 91 5.00 -10.77 15.94
CA SER A 91 6.26 -10.78 16.69
C SER A 91 7.34 -9.89 16.07
N THR A 92 7.51 -9.97 14.74
CA THR A 92 8.48 -9.16 13.99
C THR A 92 8.10 -7.69 13.99
N VAL A 93 6.80 -7.36 13.97
CA VAL A 93 6.30 -5.99 14.05
C VAL A 93 6.68 -5.36 15.40
N ALA A 94 6.46 -6.09 16.50
CA ALA A 94 6.83 -5.64 17.84
C ALA A 94 8.33 -5.39 17.97
N GLN A 95 9.16 -6.31 17.46
CA GLN A 95 10.62 -6.18 17.46
C GLN A 95 11.10 -4.95 16.68
N VAL A 96 10.61 -4.78 15.44
CA VAL A 96 10.98 -3.65 14.57
C VAL A 96 10.60 -2.31 15.22
N SER A 97 9.41 -2.20 15.80
CA SER A 97 8.94 -0.97 16.45
C SER A 97 9.81 -0.52 17.62
N GLY A 98 10.46 -1.47 18.30
CA GLY A 98 11.33 -1.22 19.45
C GLY A 98 12.78 -0.94 19.06
N ALA A 99 13.28 -1.57 18.00
CA ALA A 99 14.69 -1.53 17.62
C ALA A 99 15.03 -0.50 16.52
N ALA A 100 14.16 -0.32 15.54
CA ALA A 100 14.49 0.47 14.34
C ALA A 100 13.78 1.83 14.34
N ARG A 101 14.57 2.91 14.33
CA ARG A 101 14.10 4.29 14.13
C ARG A 101 15.00 5.01 13.13
N GLY A 102 14.43 5.99 12.41
CA GLY A 102 15.16 6.80 11.43
C GLY A 102 15.01 6.30 9.99
N GLN A 103 15.88 6.75 9.10
CA GLN A 103 15.81 6.41 7.67
C GLN A 103 16.38 5.01 7.39
N PHE A 104 16.07 4.46 6.22
CA PHE A 104 16.68 3.21 5.73
C PHE A 104 18.12 3.47 5.26
N VAL A 105 19.02 2.51 5.45
CA VAL A 105 20.40 2.66 4.97
C VAL A 105 20.48 2.33 3.48
N GLY A 106 19.71 1.36 3.01
CA GLY A 106 19.80 0.84 1.64
C GLY A 106 20.70 -0.40 1.53
N ASP A 107 20.88 -1.14 2.63
CA ASP A 107 21.53 -2.46 2.64
C ASP A 107 20.66 -3.48 3.37
N PRO A 108 20.13 -4.53 2.70
CA PRO A 108 19.30 -5.56 3.33
C PRO A 108 19.95 -6.26 4.53
N SER A 109 21.29 -6.35 4.54
CA SER A 109 22.07 -7.04 5.58
C SER A 109 22.39 -6.16 6.78
N PHE A 110 22.03 -4.88 6.75
CA PHE A 110 22.27 -3.97 7.86
C PHE A 110 21.44 -4.38 9.08
N VAL A 111 22.07 -4.36 10.26
CA VAL A 111 21.45 -4.80 11.52
C VAL A 111 21.24 -3.58 12.41
N TYR A 112 19.98 -3.34 12.77
CA TYR A 112 19.61 -2.37 13.79
C TYR A 112 19.75 -3.00 15.17
N GLU A 113 20.53 -2.37 16.03
CA GLU A 113 20.66 -2.74 17.44
C GLU A 113 19.85 -1.75 18.28
N ARG A 114 18.93 -2.28 19.10
CA ARG A 114 18.19 -1.47 20.07
C ARG A 114 19.18 -0.93 21.11
N VAL A 115 19.18 0.39 21.34
CA VAL A 115 19.98 1.01 22.41
C VAL A 115 19.62 0.35 23.74
N GLU A 116 20.60 -0.33 24.34
CA GLU A 116 20.44 -1.15 25.53
C GLU A 116 19.98 -0.32 26.73
N SER A 117 19.04 -0.86 27.50
CA SER A 117 18.94 -0.50 28.92
C SER A 117 19.83 -1.48 29.70
N PRO A 118 20.62 -1.04 30.70
CA PRO A 118 21.71 -1.82 31.31
C PRO A 118 21.27 -3.00 32.20
N ARG A 119 20.07 -3.56 31.97
CA ARG A 119 19.46 -4.62 32.79
C ARG A 119 19.01 -5.86 32.00
N MET A 120 19.34 -5.97 30.71
CA MET A 120 18.89 -7.09 29.87
C MET A 120 19.89 -8.25 29.87
N SER A 121 19.38 -9.47 29.81
CA SER A 121 20.16 -10.71 29.76
C SER A 121 20.66 -11.01 28.33
N GLU A 122 21.76 -11.76 28.16
CA GLU A 122 22.40 -12.02 26.84
C GLU A 122 21.44 -12.66 25.82
N ASP A 123 20.49 -13.49 26.27
CA ASP A 123 19.46 -14.09 25.41
C ASP A 123 18.40 -13.07 24.92
N GLU A 124 18.15 -12.00 25.68
CA GLU A 124 17.26 -10.91 25.26
C GLU A 124 17.97 -9.91 24.32
N ALA A 125 19.29 -9.83 24.38
CA ALA A 125 20.09 -8.99 23.49
C ALA A 125 20.12 -9.53 22.05
N ALA A 126 20.11 -10.85 21.86
CA ALA A 126 20.01 -11.48 20.54
C ALA A 126 18.64 -11.24 19.87
N GLN A 127 17.56 -11.16 20.66
CA GLN A 127 16.21 -10.83 20.17
C GLN A 127 16.03 -9.35 19.78
N ASN A 128 17.01 -8.50 20.07
CA ASN A 128 16.99 -7.06 19.79
C ASN A 128 17.71 -6.67 18.49
N LYS A 129 18.22 -7.64 17.73
CA LYS A 129 18.84 -7.41 16.42
C LYS A 129 17.81 -7.59 15.31
N VAL A 130 17.58 -6.53 14.56
CA VAL A 130 16.62 -6.51 13.46
C VAL A 130 17.35 -6.20 12.17
N ASN A 131 17.30 -7.13 11.21
CA ASN A 131 17.83 -6.88 9.87
C ASN A 131 16.96 -5.84 9.14
N GLU A 132 17.59 -5.06 8.29
CA GLU A 132 16.91 -4.06 7.47
C GLU A 132 15.89 -4.68 6.51
N GLU A 133 16.15 -5.87 6.00
CA GLU A 133 15.17 -6.65 5.20
C GLU A 133 13.89 -6.95 6.00
N THR A 134 14.02 -7.39 7.25
CA THR A 134 12.86 -7.66 8.13
C THR A 134 12.12 -6.37 8.45
N ARG A 135 12.86 -5.28 8.72
CA ARG A 135 12.29 -3.95 8.92
C ARG A 135 11.49 -3.50 7.69
N LEU A 136 12.06 -3.64 6.48
CA LEU A 136 11.43 -3.27 5.22
C LEU A 136 10.12 -4.02 5.02
N SER A 137 10.11 -5.34 5.28
CA SER A 137 8.89 -6.15 5.22
C SER A 137 7.80 -5.62 6.16
N VAL A 138 8.14 -5.35 7.42
CA VAL A 138 7.20 -4.81 8.40
C VAL A 138 6.67 -3.43 7.99
N THR A 139 7.53 -2.54 7.50
CA THR A 139 7.12 -1.21 7.03
C THR A 139 6.19 -1.30 5.84
N VAL A 140 6.51 -2.12 4.83
CA VAL A 140 5.65 -2.34 3.67
C VAL A 140 4.31 -2.93 4.09
N HIS A 141 4.30 -3.91 5.00
CA HIS A 141 3.08 -4.50 5.52
C HIS A 141 2.20 -3.48 6.26
N GLN A 142 2.78 -2.67 7.13
CA GLN A 142 2.06 -1.66 7.89
C GLN A 142 1.46 -0.57 6.98
N ILE A 143 2.21 -0.13 5.97
CA ILE A 143 1.72 0.82 4.98
C ILE A 143 0.62 0.17 4.15
N ASP A 144 0.78 -1.06 3.66
CA ASP A 144 -0.24 -1.73 2.84
C ASP A 144 -1.56 -1.91 3.61
N GLN A 145 -1.49 -2.26 4.91
CA GLN A 145 -2.67 -2.34 5.78
C GLN A 145 -3.36 -0.98 5.99
N ASP A 146 -2.61 0.11 6.06
CA ASP A 146 -3.14 1.44 6.32
C ASP A 146 -3.57 2.19 5.05
N VAL A 147 -3.07 1.78 3.89
CA VAL A 147 -3.01 2.67 2.72
C VAL A 147 -3.46 2.00 1.42
N SER A 148 -3.78 0.70 1.41
CA SER A 148 -4.29 0.04 0.21
C SER A 148 -5.64 0.64 -0.21
N VAL A 149 -5.65 1.65 -1.09
CA VAL A 149 -6.88 2.34 -1.52
C VAL A 149 -7.41 1.76 -2.83
N VAL A 150 -8.72 1.57 -2.87
CA VAL A 150 -9.46 1.16 -4.07
C VAL A 150 -10.79 1.94 -4.19
N PRO A 151 -11.27 2.23 -5.41
CA PRO A 151 -12.60 2.80 -5.58
C PRO A 151 -13.68 1.75 -5.28
N ARG A 152 -14.82 2.20 -4.76
CA ARG A 152 -15.99 1.36 -4.46
C ARG A 152 -16.43 0.60 -5.71
N GLY A 153 -16.63 -0.71 -5.56
CA GLY A 153 -17.07 -1.59 -6.65
C GLY A 153 -15.95 -2.09 -7.56
N ALA A 154 -14.69 -1.68 -7.38
CA ALA A 154 -13.57 -2.24 -8.14
C ALA A 154 -13.28 -3.71 -7.81
N PHE A 155 -13.64 -4.16 -6.62
CA PHE A 155 -13.50 -5.53 -6.15
C PHE A 155 -14.85 -6.07 -5.69
N ILE A 156 -15.07 -7.36 -5.92
CA ILE A 156 -16.25 -8.10 -5.47
C ILE A 156 -15.80 -9.31 -4.66
N ARG A 157 -16.52 -9.57 -3.57
CA ARG A 157 -16.39 -10.78 -2.79
C ARG A 157 -17.39 -11.83 -3.28
N ASN A 158 -16.89 -13.01 -3.63
CA ASN A 158 -17.71 -14.13 -4.07
C ASN A 158 -18.35 -14.86 -2.87
N HIS A 159 -19.30 -15.77 -3.13
CA HIS A 159 -19.98 -16.58 -2.12
C HIS A 159 -19.00 -17.43 -1.29
N HIS A 160 -17.88 -17.85 -1.88
CA HIS A 160 -16.79 -18.57 -1.21
C HIS A 160 -15.91 -17.67 -0.33
N GLY A 161 -16.18 -16.37 -0.27
CA GLY A 161 -15.39 -15.39 0.50
C GLY A 161 -14.13 -14.88 -0.18
N LEU A 162 -13.82 -15.38 -1.39
CA LEU A 162 -12.68 -14.92 -2.19
C LEU A 162 -12.95 -13.55 -2.80
N VAL A 163 -11.92 -12.69 -2.81
CA VAL A 163 -12.00 -11.35 -3.40
C VAL A 163 -11.40 -11.36 -4.81
N HIS A 164 -12.15 -10.86 -5.78
CA HIS A 164 -11.71 -10.74 -7.16
C HIS A 164 -11.95 -9.34 -7.72
N VAL A 165 -11.20 -8.99 -8.76
CA VAL A 165 -11.43 -7.76 -9.53
C VAL A 165 -12.79 -7.83 -10.22
N ASN A 166 -13.59 -6.79 -10.05
CA ASN A 166 -14.86 -6.64 -10.74
C ASN A 166 -14.65 -6.23 -12.20
N ARG A 167 -14.88 -7.16 -13.13
CA ARG A 167 -14.77 -6.88 -14.58
C ARG A 167 -15.86 -5.95 -15.12
N SER A 168 -16.97 -5.81 -14.38
CA SER A 168 -18.08 -4.94 -14.75
C SER A 168 -17.92 -3.51 -14.20
N PHE A 169 -16.84 -3.23 -13.47
CA PHE A 169 -16.58 -1.89 -12.95
C PHE A 169 -16.23 -0.95 -14.10
N ALA A 170 -17.11 0.02 -14.37
CA ALA A 170 -16.89 1.03 -15.40
C ALA A 170 -16.14 2.27 -14.86
N GLY A 171 -15.89 2.35 -13.56
CA GLY A 171 -15.36 3.55 -12.91
C GLY A 171 -16.40 4.29 -12.09
N LEU A 172 -15.94 5.06 -11.09
CA LEU A 172 -16.78 6.01 -10.36
C LEU A 172 -17.20 7.16 -11.28
N SER A 173 -18.44 7.64 -11.12
CA SER A 173 -18.87 8.90 -11.74
C SER A 173 -18.11 10.09 -11.14
N GLU A 174 -18.13 11.25 -11.82
CA GLU A 174 -17.47 12.46 -11.32
C GLU A 174 -18.02 12.95 -9.98
N SER A 175 -19.33 12.77 -9.74
CA SER A 175 -19.97 13.15 -8.48
C SER A 175 -19.60 12.23 -7.33
N GLU A 176 -19.43 10.93 -7.60
CA GLU A 176 -18.95 9.94 -6.63
C GLU A 176 -17.46 10.11 -6.34
N ALA A 177 -16.64 10.35 -7.37
CA ALA A 177 -15.19 10.54 -7.23
C ALA A 177 -14.82 11.76 -6.37
N LYS A 178 -15.73 12.73 -6.21
CA LYS A 178 -15.56 13.89 -5.30
C LYS A 178 -15.78 13.55 -3.83
N LYS A 179 -16.36 12.39 -3.52
CA LYS A 179 -16.66 11.96 -2.15
C LYS A 179 -15.62 10.97 -1.69
N LEU A 180 -15.04 11.23 -0.51
CA LEU A 180 -14.10 10.31 0.13
C LEU A 180 -14.78 8.96 0.46
N ASP A 181 -16.09 8.97 0.67
CA ASP A 181 -16.90 7.78 0.96
C ASP A 181 -16.89 6.74 -0.17
N SER A 182 -16.54 7.15 -1.40
CA SER A 182 -16.45 6.28 -2.57
C SER A 182 -15.14 5.50 -2.63
N PHE A 183 -14.23 5.71 -1.69
CA PHE A 183 -12.92 5.06 -1.65
C PHE A 183 -12.81 4.19 -0.39
N LEU A 184 -12.27 2.99 -0.58
CA LEU A 184 -12.26 1.91 0.41
C LEU A 184 -10.83 1.38 0.61
N HIS A 185 -10.57 0.83 1.80
CA HIS A 185 -9.35 0.11 2.12
C HIS A 185 -9.43 -1.35 1.65
N LEU A 186 -8.50 -1.78 0.79
CA LEU A 186 -8.30 -3.18 0.40
C LEU A 186 -7.42 -3.91 1.43
N SER A 187 -7.92 -3.99 2.65
CA SER A 187 -7.35 -4.77 3.75
C SER A 187 -8.40 -5.70 4.31
N GLU A 188 -7.96 -6.76 5.00
CA GLU A 188 -8.85 -7.41 5.96
C GLU A 188 -9.32 -6.35 6.96
N ALA A 189 -10.61 -6.38 7.31
CA ALA A 189 -11.22 -5.37 8.16
C ALA A 189 -10.39 -5.20 9.43
N LYS A 190 -9.98 -3.96 9.76
CA LYS A 190 -9.10 -3.70 10.92
C LYS A 190 -9.74 -4.14 12.24
N ASN A 191 -11.07 -4.26 12.27
CA ASN A 191 -11.85 -4.76 13.40
C ASN A 191 -12.95 -5.74 12.94
N PRO A 192 -12.64 -7.04 12.73
CA PRO A 192 -13.67 -8.03 12.39
C PRO A 192 -14.68 -8.25 13.53
N LYS A 193 -14.34 -7.83 14.76
CA LYS A 193 -15.13 -8.05 15.97
C LYS A 193 -16.14 -6.95 16.29
N ASN A 194 -15.99 -5.76 15.71
CA ASN A 194 -16.91 -4.64 15.89
C ASN A 194 -17.16 -3.98 14.52
N PRO A 195 -18.01 -4.57 13.66
CA PRO A 195 -18.53 -3.80 12.53
C PRO A 195 -19.20 -2.57 13.13
N LYS A 196 -18.72 -1.36 12.79
CA LYS A 196 -19.43 -0.14 13.20
C LYS A 196 -20.89 -0.33 12.77
N PRO A 197 -21.89 -0.22 13.66
CA PRO A 197 -23.28 -0.39 13.29
C PRO A 197 -23.64 0.76 12.35
N ARG A 198 -23.53 0.53 11.04
CA ARG A 198 -24.05 1.43 10.02
C ARG A 198 -25.57 1.39 10.10
N SER A 199 -26.19 2.57 10.05
CA SER A 199 -27.61 2.73 10.32
C SER A 199 -28.45 1.88 9.37
N VAL A 200 -29.65 1.45 9.82
CA VAL A 200 -30.56 0.58 9.05
C VAL A 200 -30.90 1.17 7.66
N LEU A 201 -30.90 2.51 7.54
CA LEU A 201 -31.08 3.23 6.27
C LEU A 201 -29.90 3.03 5.32
N GLN A 202 -28.67 3.03 5.83
CA GLN A 202 -27.47 2.77 5.05
C GLN A 202 -27.46 1.33 4.54
N ASN A 203 -27.94 0.38 5.35
CA ASN A 203 -27.99 -1.05 4.99
C ASN A 203 -28.94 -1.37 3.82
N GLY A 204 -29.90 -0.49 3.47
CA GLY A 204 -30.81 -0.70 2.34
C GLY A 204 -30.17 -0.49 0.97
N GLU A 205 -29.07 0.28 0.89
CA GLU A 205 -28.36 0.60 -0.36
C GLU A 205 -27.03 -0.17 -0.51
N LEU A 206 -26.62 -0.91 0.53
CA LEU A 206 -25.36 -1.64 0.55
C LEU A 206 -25.51 -3.00 -0.14
N ASN A 207 -24.59 -3.30 -1.04
CA ASN A 207 -24.48 -4.63 -1.62
C ASN A 207 -23.40 -5.40 -0.86
N PRO A 208 -23.73 -6.47 -0.10
CA PRO A 208 -22.75 -7.23 0.69
C PRO A 208 -21.57 -7.78 -0.12
N ALA A 209 -21.72 -7.96 -1.44
CA ALA A 209 -20.65 -8.42 -2.32
C ALA A 209 -19.68 -7.29 -2.71
N MET A 210 -20.10 -6.03 -2.67
CA MET A 210 -19.29 -4.85 -3.05
C MET A 210 -18.84 -4.02 -1.84
N ASP A 211 -19.67 -3.96 -0.80
CA ASP A 211 -19.50 -3.10 0.38
C ASP A 211 -19.00 -3.90 1.59
N PHE A 212 -17.97 -4.70 1.37
CA PHE A 212 -17.34 -5.53 2.41
C PHE A 212 -16.05 -4.92 3.00
N LEU A 213 -15.63 -3.75 2.48
CA LEU A 213 -14.40 -3.05 2.86
C LEU A 213 -14.69 -1.81 3.71
N ASP A 214 -13.67 -1.37 4.45
CA ASP A 214 -13.73 -0.16 5.28
C ASP A 214 -13.57 1.11 4.41
N VAL A 215 -14.27 2.20 4.78
CA VAL A 215 -14.30 3.44 4.00
C VAL A 215 -13.22 4.40 4.50
N LEU A 216 -12.58 5.17 3.61
CA LEU A 216 -11.51 6.12 3.99
C LEU A 216 -11.99 7.26 4.91
N SER A 217 -13.26 7.66 4.82
CA SER A 217 -13.83 8.71 5.68
C SER A 217 -13.99 8.31 7.14
N ASP A 218 -13.94 7.00 7.42
CA ASP A 218 -13.99 6.42 8.76
C ASP A 218 -12.60 6.41 9.46
N ASP A 219 -11.53 6.82 8.75
CA ASP A 219 -10.17 6.82 9.27
C ASP A 219 -9.94 7.85 10.38
N VAL A 220 -9.03 7.50 11.29
CA VAL A 220 -8.63 8.33 12.42
C VAL A 220 -7.13 8.64 12.30
N PRO A 221 -6.72 9.92 12.40
CA PRO A 221 -7.54 11.12 12.63
C PRO A 221 -8.41 11.51 11.42
N LYS A 222 -9.52 12.20 11.67
CA LYS A 222 -10.33 12.80 10.59
C LYS A 222 -9.48 13.82 9.84
N GLY A 223 -9.51 13.80 8.51
CA GLY A 223 -8.64 14.63 7.69
C GLY A 223 -7.31 13.97 7.33
N SER A 224 -7.13 12.66 7.56
CA SER A 224 -5.93 11.90 7.14
C SER A 224 -5.71 11.84 5.62
N TRP A 225 -6.69 12.27 4.84
CA TRP A 225 -6.68 12.18 3.38
C TRP A 225 -6.97 13.53 2.75
N SER A 226 -6.19 13.87 1.72
CA SER A 226 -6.47 15.00 0.84
C SER A 226 -7.00 14.48 -0.49
N LEU A 227 -8.16 14.99 -0.93
CA LEU A 227 -8.78 14.65 -2.21
C LEU A 227 -8.69 15.87 -3.13
N GLN A 228 -8.05 15.70 -4.28
CA GLN A 228 -7.81 16.76 -5.26
C GLN A 228 -8.12 16.27 -6.67
N PHE A 229 -8.41 17.21 -7.58
CA PHE A 229 -8.58 16.91 -8.99
C PHE A 229 -7.48 17.60 -9.80
N GLU A 230 -6.79 16.83 -10.63
CA GLU A 230 -5.70 17.29 -11.48
C GLU A 230 -6.05 17.09 -12.97
N SER A 231 -5.19 17.58 -13.86
CA SER A 231 -5.35 17.44 -15.33
C SER A 231 -6.68 17.98 -15.87
N ALA A 232 -7.02 19.21 -15.48
CA ALA A 232 -8.30 19.87 -15.82
C ALA A 232 -9.54 19.11 -15.32
N GLY A 233 -9.46 18.49 -14.13
CA GLY A 233 -10.59 17.80 -13.52
C GLY A 233 -10.75 16.34 -13.91
N ARG A 234 -9.84 15.79 -14.75
CA ARG A 234 -9.96 14.44 -15.31
C ARG A 234 -9.38 13.34 -14.44
N VAL A 235 -8.47 13.67 -13.53
CA VAL A 235 -7.82 12.68 -12.65
C VAL A 235 -8.13 13.05 -11.22
N CYS A 236 -8.75 12.12 -10.49
CA CYS A 236 -8.92 12.23 -9.05
C CYS A 236 -7.64 11.73 -8.38
N ILE A 237 -7.06 12.54 -7.50
CA ILE A 237 -5.85 12.25 -6.76
C ILE A 237 -6.17 12.25 -5.27
N LEU A 238 -5.78 11.18 -4.59
CA LEU A 238 -5.86 11.04 -3.14
C LEU A 238 -4.45 10.96 -2.56
N ARG A 239 -4.17 11.76 -1.54
CA ARG A 239 -2.88 11.77 -0.85
C ARG A 239 -3.10 11.44 0.62
N SER A 240 -2.28 10.54 1.16
CA SER A 240 -2.27 10.26 2.59
C SER A 240 -1.42 11.30 3.32
N LEU A 241 -1.98 11.89 4.37
CA LEU A 241 -1.26 12.79 5.28
C LEU A 241 -0.64 12.03 6.46
N LEU A 242 -1.06 10.78 6.68
CA LEU A 242 -0.50 9.89 7.68
C LEU A 242 0.76 9.18 7.16
N TRP A 243 0.75 8.81 5.87
CA TRP A 243 1.88 8.21 5.17
C TRP A 243 2.31 9.12 4.04
N LEU A 244 3.17 10.07 4.37
CA LEU A 244 3.71 11.02 3.40
C LEU A 244 4.46 10.25 2.30
N GLY A 245 4.13 10.57 1.05
CA GLY A 245 4.66 9.88 -0.13
C GLY A 245 3.66 8.95 -0.82
N LEU A 246 2.52 8.61 -0.19
CA LEU A 246 1.47 7.91 -0.91
C LEU A 246 0.68 8.86 -1.81
N THR A 247 0.59 8.50 -3.09
CA THR A 247 -0.40 9.07 -4.01
C THR A 247 -1.22 7.96 -4.67
N PHE A 248 -2.54 8.06 -4.54
CA PHE A 248 -3.53 7.28 -5.27
C PHE A 248 -4.11 8.12 -6.41
N TYR A 249 -4.40 7.49 -7.54
CA TYR A 249 -5.11 8.09 -8.65
C TYR A 249 -6.30 7.23 -9.09
N HIS A 250 -7.33 7.88 -9.60
CA HIS A 250 -8.46 7.26 -10.28
C HIS A 250 -8.92 8.15 -11.43
N LEU A 251 -9.23 7.55 -12.58
CA LEU A 251 -9.84 8.24 -13.71
C LEU A 251 -11.36 8.01 -13.68
N PRO A 252 -12.18 9.02 -13.31
CA PRO A 252 -13.63 8.91 -13.31
C PRO A 252 -14.17 8.44 -14.67
N GLY A 253 -15.20 7.59 -14.64
CA GLY A 253 -15.77 6.98 -15.84
C GLY A 253 -14.89 5.90 -16.51
N THR A 254 -13.79 5.49 -15.88
CA THR A 254 -12.97 4.35 -16.33
C THR A 254 -12.62 3.42 -15.16
N PRO A 255 -12.29 2.13 -15.41
CA PRO A 255 -11.78 1.25 -14.37
C PRO A 255 -10.36 1.58 -13.91
N GLN A 256 -9.68 2.56 -14.51
CA GLN A 256 -8.26 2.81 -14.27
C GLN A 256 -8.04 3.51 -12.93
N HIS A 257 -7.35 2.81 -12.03
CA HIS A 257 -6.99 3.30 -10.72
C HIS A 257 -5.70 2.64 -10.22
N GLY A 258 -5.13 3.22 -9.18
CA GLY A 258 -4.06 2.60 -8.43
C GLY A 258 -3.37 3.60 -7.52
N TYR A 259 -2.50 3.08 -6.67
CA TYR A 259 -1.63 3.91 -5.85
C TYR A 259 -0.17 3.53 -6.05
N VAL A 260 0.70 4.46 -5.66
CA VAL A 260 2.13 4.27 -5.50
C VAL A 260 2.56 4.97 -4.22
N TYR A 261 3.42 4.32 -3.46
CA TYR A 261 4.11 4.93 -2.33
C TYR A 261 5.53 5.33 -2.75
N ILE A 262 5.93 6.58 -2.56
CA ILE A 262 7.31 7.02 -2.75
C ILE A 262 7.69 7.89 -1.55
N GLY A 263 8.44 7.33 -0.61
CA GLY A 263 8.76 8.00 0.66
C GLY A 263 9.75 7.22 1.51
N ASP A 264 10.02 7.71 2.72
CA ASP A 264 11.00 7.16 3.66
C ASP A 264 10.46 6.02 4.55
N GLY A 265 9.20 5.67 4.39
CA GLY A 265 8.53 4.63 5.19
C GLY A 265 8.20 5.08 6.61
N THR A 266 8.14 6.38 6.90
CA THR A 266 7.80 6.90 8.22
C THR A 266 6.30 7.24 8.34
N LYS A 267 5.72 6.88 9.49
CA LYS A 267 4.34 7.22 9.83
C LYS A 267 4.32 8.59 10.52
N HIS A 268 3.47 9.49 10.04
CA HIS A 268 3.34 10.82 10.59
C HIS A 268 2.43 10.81 11.83
N LEU A 269 3.02 10.51 12.99
CA LEU A 269 2.30 10.38 14.26
C LEU A 269 1.79 11.72 14.81
N ASP A 270 2.40 12.83 14.39
CA ASP A 270 2.06 14.18 14.86
C ASP A 270 0.88 14.80 14.09
N LEU A 271 0.35 14.09 13.08
CA LEU A 271 -0.78 14.55 12.27
C LEU A 271 -1.98 15.06 13.08
N PRO A 272 -2.42 14.43 14.19
CA PRO A 272 -3.53 14.94 15.00
C PRO A 272 -3.30 16.34 15.60
N PHE A 273 -2.04 16.76 15.75
CA PHE A 273 -1.68 18.08 16.28
C PHE A 273 -1.51 19.14 15.17
N MET A 274 -1.49 18.72 13.90
CA MET A 274 -1.30 19.59 12.74
C MET A 274 -2.59 19.89 11.97
N LEU A 275 -3.69 19.19 12.28
CA LEU A 275 -5.01 19.32 11.66
C LEU A 275 -5.92 20.32 12.37
#